data_AF-A0A401M1Z3-F1
#
_entry.id   AF-A0A401M1Z3-F1
#
_cell.length_a   1.000
_cell.length_b   1.000
_cell.length_c   1.000
_cell.angle_alpha   90.00
_cell.angle_beta   90.00
_cell.angle_gamma   90.00
#
_symmetry.space_group_name_H-M   'P 1'
#
loop_
_entity.id
_entity.type
_entity.pdbx_description
1 polymer ?
#
loop_
_entity_poly.entity_id
_entity_poly.type
_entity_poly.pdbx_seq_one_letter_code
_entity_poly.pdbx_strand_id
1 'polypeptide(L)'
;MKRIILLLAIAVTGVVQNVKAQDVALKTNLLADGFLNPNLGIEVGLAPKWTLDITGQFNAWTLSHDRRWKHWAVQPEARYWFCDRFGAHFVGMHLHGGQYNIGGFDGKINMLGTDARKLKDSRYQGWFIGAGVAYGYAWILGHHWNLEAEIGFGYSYTRYDKFRCTGCGKKVETNKPHHYVGPTKAAINLVYLF
;
A
#
# COMPACT_ATOMS: atom_id res chain seq x y z
N MET A 1 8.45 -55.33 22.37
CA MET A 1 8.18 -54.03 23.05
C MET A 1 9.06 -52.88 22.53
N LYS A 2 10.40 -52.96 22.55
CA LYS A 2 11.29 -51.86 22.08
C LYS A 2 11.06 -51.41 20.62
N ARG A 3 10.74 -52.33 19.70
CA ARG A 3 10.47 -52.00 18.28
C ARG A 3 9.13 -51.31 18.03
N ILE A 4 8.11 -51.60 18.85
CA ILE A 4 6.77 -50.98 18.75
C ILE A 4 6.83 -49.53 19.25
N ILE A 5 7.60 -49.28 20.31
CA ILE A 5 7.84 -47.93 20.83
C ILE A 5 8.61 -47.08 19.80
N LEU A 6 9.59 -47.68 19.11
CA LEU A 6 10.34 -46.99 18.05
C LEU A 6 9.45 -46.63 16.84
N LEU A 7 8.54 -47.54 16.44
CA LEU A 7 7.59 -47.29 15.35
C LEU A 7 6.53 -46.25 15.72
N LEU A 8 6.06 -46.24 16.97
CA LEU A 8 5.18 -45.18 17.50
C LEU A 8 5.89 -43.83 17.60
N ALA A 9 7.18 -43.80 17.98
CA ALA A 9 7.97 -42.57 18.00
C ALA A 9 8.17 -41.99 16.60
N ILE A 10 8.43 -42.83 15.59
CA ILE A 10 8.56 -42.43 14.18
C ILE A 10 7.22 -41.93 13.62
N ALA A 11 6.11 -42.61 13.95
CA ALA A 11 4.77 -42.20 13.56
C ALA A 11 4.35 -40.85 14.19
N VAL A 12 4.75 -40.58 15.44
CA VAL A 12 4.51 -39.29 16.10
C VAL A 12 5.38 -38.16 15.51
N THR A 13 6.60 -38.45 15.08
CA THR A 13 7.45 -37.46 14.37
C THR A 13 7.04 -37.23 12.91
N GLY A 14 6.30 -38.16 12.29
CA GLY A 14 5.92 -38.11 10.88
C GLY A 14 4.59 -37.40 10.58
N VAL A 15 3.76 -37.11 11.59
CA VAL A 15 2.36 -36.63 11.38
C VAL A 15 2.23 -35.10 11.35
N VAL A 16 3.25 -34.32 11.70
CA VAL A 16 3.20 -32.84 11.56
C VAL A 16 4.58 -32.28 11.34
N GLN A 17 5.18 -32.60 10.19
CA GLN A 17 6.03 -31.60 9.55
C GLN A 17 5.09 -30.55 8.96
N ASN A 18 4.71 -29.56 9.77
CA ASN A 18 4.21 -28.31 9.21
C ASN A 18 5.34 -27.78 8.35
N VAL A 19 5.25 -28.00 7.03
CA VAL A 19 6.05 -27.24 6.07
C VAL A 19 5.64 -25.80 6.34
N LYS A 20 6.54 -25.02 6.97
CA LYS A 20 6.36 -23.58 7.13
C LYS A 20 6.38 -22.98 5.73
N ALA A 21 5.21 -22.90 5.12
CA ALA A 21 5.05 -22.34 3.79
C ALA A 21 4.87 -20.84 3.93
N GLN A 22 5.81 -20.05 3.39
CA GLN A 22 5.63 -18.66 2.98
C GLN A 22 4.73 -17.87 3.93
N ASP A 23 5.16 -17.67 5.17
CA ASP A 23 4.29 -17.11 6.21
C ASP A 23 4.22 -15.58 6.17
N VAL A 24 5.30 -14.99 5.66
CA VAL A 24 5.53 -13.56 5.61
C VAL A 24 5.98 -13.19 4.21
N ALA A 25 5.46 -12.08 3.71
CA ALA A 25 5.90 -11.45 2.48
C ALA A 25 6.48 -10.07 2.77
N LEU A 26 7.55 -9.72 2.07
CA LEU A 26 8.00 -8.35 1.91
C LEU A 26 7.69 -7.88 0.50
N LYS A 27 7.25 -6.64 0.36
CA LYS A 27 6.88 -6.10 -0.95
C LYS A 27 7.20 -4.64 -1.13
N THR A 28 7.45 -4.27 -2.39
CA THR A 28 7.52 -2.88 -2.82
C THR A 28 6.65 -2.68 -4.06
N ASN A 29 5.96 -1.55 -4.12
CA ASN A 29 5.17 -1.11 -5.26
C ASN A 29 6.06 -0.38 -6.26
N LEU A 30 6.44 -1.08 -7.33
CA LEU A 30 7.27 -0.56 -8.40
C LEU A 30 6.63 0.63 -9.13
N LEU A 31 5.29 0.67 -9.18
CA LEU A 31 4.57 1.80 -9.76
C LEU A 31 4.80 3.07 -8.94
N ALA A 32 4.75 2.98 -7.60
CA ALA A 32 5.01 4.12 -6.71
C ALA A 32 6.49 4.54 -6.74
N ASP A 33 7.40 3.59 -6.81
CA ASP A 33 8.84 3.86 -6.94
C ASP A 33 9.15 4.69 -8.20
N GLY A 34 8.45 4.41 -9.32
CA GLY A 34 8.54 5.20 -10.55
C GLY A 34 8.13 6.68 -10.40
N PHE A 35 7.31 7.01 -9.41
CA PHE A 35 6.91 8.39 -9.05
C PHE A 35 7.73 8.96 -7.89
N LEU A 36 8.94 8.42 -7.64
CA LEU A 36 9.81 8.83 -6.54
C LEU A 36 9.12 8.71 -5.18
N ASN A 37 8.33 7.66 -5.00
CA ASN A 37 7.65 7.36 -3.76
C ASN A 37 8.10 6.01 -3.18
N PRO A 38 9.25 5.99 -2.48
CA PRO A 38 9.73 4.80 -1.82
C PRO A 38 8.70 4.24 -0.87
N ASN A 39 8.49 2.94 -0.95
CA ASN A 39 7.50 2.26 -0.14
C ASN A 39 7.99 0.86 0.25
N LEU A 40 7.44 0.34 1.33
CA LEU A 40 7.72 -1.00 1.81
C LEU A 40 6.49 -1.55 2.51
N GLY A 41 6.12 -2.77 2.16
CA GLY A 41 5.03 -3.51 2.77
C GLY A 41 5.49 -4.81 3.40
N ILE A 42 4.82 -5.18 4.49
CA ILE A 42 4.94 -6.49 5.12
C ILE A 42 3.55 -7.10 5.14
N GLU A 43 3.45 -8.34 4.65
CA GLU A 43 2.21 -9.09 4.64
C GLU A 43 2.39 -10.40 5.38
N VAL A 44 1.46 -10.72 6.28
CA VAL A 44 1.49 -11.94 7.09
C VAL A 44 0.25 -12.76 6.79
N GLY A 45 0.40 -14.06 6.56
CA GLY A 45 -0.78 -14.92 6.46
C GLY A 45 -1.32 -15.30 7.83
N LEU A 46 -2.63 -15.13 7.97
CA LEU A 46 -3.38 -15.38 9.20
C LEU A 46 -4.13 -16.72 9.15
N ALA A 47 -4.53 -17.13 7.95
CA ALA A 47 -5.21 -18.39 7.67
C ALA A 47 -4.91 -18.80 6.20
N PRO A 48 -5.29 -20.02 5.74
CA PRO A 48 -4.99 -20.48 4.39
C PRO A 48 -5.39 -19.51 3.27
N LYS A 49 -6.46 -18.73 3.49
CA LYS A 49 -7.00 -17.76 2.52
C LYS A 49 -7.00 -16.31 3.00
N TRP A 50 -6.40 -16.03 4.15
CA TRP A 50 -6.42 -14.69 4.74
C TRP A 50 -5.02 -14.20 5.02
N THR A 51 -4.74 -12.96 4.62
CA THR A 51 -3.51 -12.26 4.94
C THR A 51 -3.81 -10.86 5.47
N LEU A 52 -2.87 -10.32 6.22
CA LEU A 52 -2.89 -8.93 6.69
C LEU A 52 -1.62 -8.25 6.20
N ASP A 53 -1.80 -7.18 5.46
CA ASP A 53 -0.77 -6.34 4.88
C ASP A 53 -0.70 -5.01 5.60
N ILE A 54 0.51 -4.49 5.77
CA ILE A 54 0.76 -3.10 6.16
C ILE A 54 1.81 -2.53 5.23
N THR A 55 1.42 -1.56 4.41
CA THR A 55 2.33 -0.85 3.52
C THR A 55 2.57 0.57 4.03
N GLY A 56 3.83 0.95 4.17
CA GLY A 56 4.28 2.30 4.48
C GLY A 56 4.91 2.98 3.27
N GLN A 57 4.66 4.29 3.12
CA GLN A 57 5.25 5.13 2.08
C GLN A 57 5.88 6.35 2.74
N PHE A 58 7.05 6.76 2.27
CA PHE A 58 7.72 7.94 2.78
C PHE A 58 8.51 8.65 1.69
N ASN A 59 8.35 9.96 1.65
CA ASN A 59 9.04 10.81 0.72
C ASN A 59 9.29 12.20 1.35
N ALA A 60 10.50 12.73 1.15
CA ALA A 60 10.91 14.04 1.69
C ALA A 60 11.54 14.97 0.63
N TRP A 61 11.25 14.73 -0.64
CA TRP A 61 11.91 15.40 -1.76
C TRP A 61 11.57 16.89 -1.88
N THR A 62 12.58 17.66 -2.25
CA THR A 62 12.42 18.98 -2.87
C THR A 62 13.10 18.89 -4.22
N LEU A 63 12.29 18.90 -5.29
CA LEU A 63 12.77 18.73 -6.65
C LEU A 63 13.09 20.09 -7.28
N SER A 64 13.64 20.08 -8.49
CA SER A 64 13.93 21.32 -9.24
C SER A 64 12.71 22.23 -9.36
N HIS A 65 12.94 23.54 -9.42
CA HIS A 65 11.91 24.58 -9.44
C HIS A 65 11.07 24.62 -8.15
N ASP A 66 11.70 24.36 -7.01
CA ASP A 66 11.11 24.35 -5.66
C ASP A 66 9.91 23.41 -5.46
N ARG A 67 9.70 22.45 -6.37
CA ARG A 67 8.61 21.48 -6.28
C ARG A 67 8.70 20.69 -4.99
N ARG A 68 7.63 20.71 -4.20
CA ARG A 68 7.54 19.97 -2.94
C ARG A 68 6.81 18.68 -3.21
N TRP A 69 7.50 17.57 -3.01
CA TRP A 69 6.93 16.22 -2.97
C TRP A 69 7.34 15.67 -1.63
N LYS A 70 6.50 15.86 -0.61
CA LYS A 70 6.75 15.33 0.73
C LYS A 70 5.49 14.69 1.24
N HIS A 71 5.58 13.46 1.71
CA HIS A 71 4.49 12.80 2.41
C HIS A 71 4.99 11.60 3.20
N TRP A 72 4.16 11.17 4.13
CA TRP A 72 4.23 9.84 4.69
C TRP A 72 2.81 9.28 4.72
N ALA A 73 2.67 7.99 4.46
CA ALA A 73 1.39 7.32 4.48
C ALA A 73 1.55 5.88 4.99
N VAL A 74 0.51 5.38 5.65
CA VAL A 74 0.41 3.98 6.07
C VAL A 74 -0.92 3.45 5.58
N GLN A 75 -0.91 2.23 5.06
CA GLN A 75 -2.06 1.57 4.49
C GLN A 75 -2.12 0.11 4.96
N PRO A 76 -2.80 -0.18 6.09
CA PRO A 76 -3.12 -1.53 6.48
C PRO A 76 -4.26 -2.09 5.63
N GLU A 77 -4.21 -3.38 5.30
CA GLU A 77 -5.16 -4.06 4.44
C GLU A 77 -5.37 -5.51 4.84
N ALA A 78 -6.62 -5.90 5.05
CA ALA A 78 -6.99 -7.31 5.17
C ALA A 78 -7.34 -7.85 3.79
N ARG A 79 -6.72 -8.98 3.42
CA ARG A 79 -6.92 -9.61 2.10
C ARG A 79 -7.51 -11.00 2.25
N TYR A 80 -8.48 -11.29 1.40
CA TYR A 80 -9.04 -12.61 1.20
C TYR A 80 -8.67 -13.15 -0.18
N TRP A 81 -8.02 -14.30 -0.20
CA TRP A 81 -7.57 -15.01 -1.39
C TRP A 81 -8.60 -16.04 -1.82
N PHE A 82 -8.84 -16.17 -3.12
CA PHE A 82 -9.85 -17.11 -3.61
C PHE A 82 -9.36 -18.57 -3.57
N CYS A 83 -8.06 -18.76 -3.80
CA CYS A 83 -7.35 -20.04 -3.68
C CYS A 83 -6.57 -20.08 -2.38
N ASP A 84 -5.28 -20.42 -2.42
CA ASP A 84 -4.36 -20.24 -1.30
C ASP A 84 -3.80 -18.81 -1.27
N ARG A 85 -3.43 -18.35 -0.08
CA ARG A 85 -2.75 -17.06 0.10
C ARG A 85 -1.50 -16.95 -0.77
N PHE A 86 -1.16 -15.74 -1.18
CA PHE A 86 -0.03 -15.43 -2.06
C PHE A 86 -0.11 -16.04 -3.46
N GLY A 87 -1.31 -16.36 -3.96
CA GLY A 87 -1.47 -16.91 -5.30
C GLY A 87 -2.79 -16.51 -5.96
N ALA A 88 -2.72 -16.11 -7.23
CA ALA A 88 -3.87 -15.77 -8.07
C ALA A 88 -4.73 -14.63 -7.47
N HIS A 89 -6.05 -14.75 -7.54
CA HIS A 89 -6.98 -13.67 -7.24
C HIS A 89 -7.15 -13.43 -5.74
N PHE A 90 -7.22 -12.16 -5.36
CA PHE A 90 -7.61 -11.73 -4.02
C PHE A 90 -8.47 -10.47 -4.05
N VAL A 91 -9.23 -10.27 -2.97
CA VAL A 91 -9.92 -9.02 -2.65
C VAL A 91 -9.38 -8.48 -1.34
N GLY A 92 -9.22 -7.18 -1.25
CA GLY A 92 -8.69 -6.47 -0.09
C GLY A 92 -9.69 -5.45 0.43
N MET A 93 -9.60 -5.16 1.72
CA MET A 93 -10.20 -4.00 2.33
C MET A 93 -9.13 -3.27 3.13
N HIS A 94 -8.93 -1.99 2.80
CA HIS A 94 -7.82 -1.20 3.32
C HIS A 94 -8.29 0.06 4.03
N LEU A 95 -7.52 0.46 5.02
CA LEU A 95 -7.51 1.81 5.55
C LEU A 95 -6.28 2.51 5.02
N HIS A 96 -6.32 3.83 4.85
CA HIS A 96 -5.15 4.60 4.46
C HIS A 96 -5.15 5.93 5.19
N GLY A 97 -3.97 6.39 5.60
CA GLY A 97 -3.84 7.67 6.26
C GLY A 97 -2.41 8.17 6.25
N GLY A 98 -2.25 9.47 6.39
CA GLY A 98 -0.95 10.09 6.31
C GLY A 98 -0.99 11.60 6.28
N GLN A 99 0.19 12.19 6.07
CA GLN A 99 0.35 13.62 5.87
C GLN A 99 1.07 13.88 4.57
N TYR A 100 0.78 15.03 3.97
CA TYR A 100 1.37 15.44 2.71
C TYR A 100 1.67 16.93 2.70
N ASN A 101 2.67 17.29 1.91
CA ASN A 101 3.04 18.63 1.54
C ASN A 101 3.48 18.60 0.07
N ILE A 102 2.55 18.93 -0.81
CA ILE A 102 2.69 18.78 -2.26
C ILE A 102 2.43 20.13 -2.94
N GLY A 103 3.27 20.52 -3.90
CA GLY A 103 3.07 21.72 -4.70
C GLY A 103 4.10 21.88 -5.80
N GLY A 104 3.77 22.69 -6.82
CA GLY A 104 4.59 22.94 -8.00
C GLY A 104 4.45 21.89 -9.11
N PHE A 105 3.43 21.03 -9.05
CA PHE A 105 3.21 19.98 -10.05
C PHE A 105 2.08 20.36 -11.00
N ASP A 106 2.34 20.31 -12.31
CA ASP A 106 1.31 20.49 -13.34
C ASP A 106 0.54 19.19 -13.55
N GLY A 107 -0.36 18.90 -12.60
CA GLY A 107 -1.22 17.73 -12.68
C GLY A 107 -2.24 17.88 -13.79
N LYS A 108 -2.20 17.02 -14.82
CA LYS A 108 -3.16 17.02 -15.94
C LYS A 108 -4.46 16.26 -15.64
N ILE A 109 -4.65 15.82 -14.41
CA ILE A 109 -5.78 14.97 -14.00
C ILE A 109 -6.82 15.84 -13.30
N ASN A 110 -8.02 15.89 -13.85
CA ASN A 110 -9.21 16.41 -13.18
C ASN A 110 -10.20 15.26 -13.04
N MET A 111 -10.28 14.67 -11.85
CA MET A 111 -11.11 13.50 -11.63
C MET A 111 -11.78 13.58 -10.25
N LEU A 112 -13.08 13.29 -10.23
CA LEU A 112 -13.89 13.06 -9.01
C LEU A 112 -13.70 14.14 -7.92
N GLY A 113 -13.85 15.41 -8.30
CA GLY A 113 -13.80 16.54 -7.36
C GLY A 113 -12.40 17.00 -6.93
N THR A 114 -11.35 16.43 -7.53
CA THR A 114 -9.95 16.85 -7.32
C THR A 114 -9.37 17.41 -8.61
N ASP A 115 -9.02 18.69 -8.58
CA ASP A 115 -8.36 19.37 -9.71
C ASP A 115 -6.85 19.47 -9.45
N ALA A 116 -6.08 18.52 -10.00
CA ALA A 116 -4.64 18.47 -9.81
C ALA A 116 -3.91 19.62 -10.52
N ARG A 117 -4.57 20.37 -11.43
CA ARG A 117 -3.98 21.54 -12.10
C ARG A 117 -3.68 22.67 -11.11
N LYS A 118 -4.43 22.73 -10.00
CA LYS A 118 -4.22 23.71 -8.92
C LYS A 118 -2.89 23.50 -8.17
N LEU A 119 -2.27 22.32 -8.30
CA LEU A 119 -0.96 22.04 -7.70
C LEU A 119 0.18 22.77 -8.44
N LYS A 120 -0.06 23.31 -9.65
CA LYS A 120 0.96 24.03 -10.42
C LYS A 120 1.42 25.30 -9.70
N ASP A 121 0.45 26.10 -9.28
CA ASP A 121 0.67 27.43 -8.71
C ASP A 121 0.50 27.48 -7.20
N SER A 122 0.08 26.39 -6.56
CA SER A 122 -0.19 26.37 -5.11
C SER A 122 0.39 25.14 -4.44
N ARG A 123 0.72 25.30 -3.16
CA ARG A 123 1.18 24.22 -2.29
C ARG A 123 0.10 23.87 -1.30
N TYR A 124 -0.15 22.58 -1.13
CA TYR A 124 -1.13 22.01 -0.22
C TYR A 124 -0.41 21.20 0.84
N GLN A 125 -0.69 21.51 2.10
CA GLN A 125 -0.15 20.77 3.24
C GLN A 125 -1.31 20.33 4.12
N GLY A 126 -1.37 19.04 4.45
CA GLY A 126 -2.51 18.50 5.18
C GLY A 126 -2.30 17.07 5.63
N TRP A 127 -3.38 16.50 6.14
CA TRP A 127 -3.48 15.10 6.51
C TRP A 127 -4.72 14.49 5.88
N PHE A 128 -4.69 13.19 5.65
CA PHE A 128 -5.82 12.44 5.13
C PHE A 128 -6.02 11.15 5.91
N ILE A 129 -7.25 10.66 5.90
CA ILE A 129 -7.63 9.33 6.38
C ILE A 129 -8.76 8.81 5.51
N GLY A 130 -8.79 7.52 5.26
CA GLY A 130 -9.82 6.91 4.45
C GLY A 130 -9.81 5.40 4.51
N ALA A 131 -10.69 4.84 3.69
CA ALA A 131 -10.85 3.40 3.54
C ALA A 131 -11.26 3.08 2.11
N GLY A 132 -11.00 1.85 1.69
CA GLY A 132 -11.40 1.37 0.38
C GLY A 132 -11.42 -0.15 0.30
N VAL A 133 -11.80 -0.62 -0.87
CA VAL A 133 -11.68 -2.02 -1.26
C VAL A 133 -10.73 -2.13 -2.45
N ALA A 134 -10.07 -3.27 -2.55
CA ALA A 134 -9.12 -3.55 -3.60
C ALA A 134 -9.40 -4.92 -4.21
N TYR A 135 -8.96 -5.08 -5.45
CA TYR A 135 -8.91 -6.35 -6.14
C TYR A 135 -7.55 -6.48 -6.78
N GLY A 136 -6.96 -7.67 -6.67
CA GLY A 136 -5.65 -7.93 -7.23
C GLY A 136 -5.47 -9.37 -7.70
N TYR A 137 -4.36 -9.55 -8.40
CA TYR A 137 -3.90 -10.83 -8.91
C TYR A 137 -2.41 -11.00 -8.66
N ALA A 138 -2.02 -12.14 -8.10
CA ALA A 138 -0.63 -12.52 -7.87
C ALA A 138 -0.18 -13.59 -8.87
N TRP A 139 0.84 -13.27 -9.66
CA TRP A 139 1.60 -14.22 -10.47
C TRP A 139 2.78 -14.78 -9.68
N ILE A 140 2.86 -16.10 -9.60
CA ILE A 140 4.01 -16.79 -8.99
C ILE A 140 5.14 -16.83 -10.03
N LEU A 141 6.23 -16.11 -9.76
CA LEU A 141 7.40 -16.06 -10.65
C LEU A 141 8.45 -17.13 -10.30
N GLY A 142 8.46 -17.59 -9.06
CA GLY A 142 9.38 -18.62 -8.59
C GLY A 142 9.09 -19.02 -7.15
N HIS A 143 10.03 -19.72 -6.50
CA HIS A 143 9.81 -20.22 -5.14
C HIS A 143 9.63 -19.09 -4.11
N HIS A 144 10.30 -17.96 -4.25
CA HIS A 144 10.19 -16.84 -3.30
C HIS A 144 9.64 -15.58 -3.93
N TRP A 145 9.49 -15.50 -5.25
CA TRP A 145 9.15 -14.26 -5.94
C TRP A 145 7.76 -14.32 -6.54
N ASN A 146 6.96 -13.31 -6.24
CA ASN A 146 5.68 -13.04 -6.86
C ASN A 146 5.65 -11.64 -7.45
N LEU A 147 4.81 -11.46 -8.46
CA LEU A 147 4.40 -10.16 -8.97
C LEU A 147 2.91 -10.00 -8.70
N GLU A 148 2.48 -8.85 -8.17
CA GLU A 148 1.07 -8.56 -7.96
C GLU A 148 0.67 -7.32 -8.74
N ALA A 149 -0.50 -7.36 -9.38
CA ALA A 149 -1.18 -6.17 -9.85
C ALA A 149 -2.45 -5.96 -9.03
N GLU A 150 -2.68 -4.72 -8.60
CA GLU A 150 -3.78 -4.40 -7.71
C GLU A 150 -4.33 -3.01 -8.00
N ILE A 151 -5.66 -2.91 -7.95
CA ILE A 151 -6.38 -1.65 -8.03
C ILE A 151 -7.41 -1.58 -6.91
N GLY A 152 -7.51 -0.42 -6.28
CA GLY A 152 -8.45 -0.18 -5.20
C GLY A 152 -9.19 1.12 -5.35
N PHE A 153 -10.46 1.09 -4.95
CA PHE A 153 -11.38 2.22 -4.98
C PHE A 153 -11.91 2.46 -3.57
N GLY A 154 -12.02 3.73 -3.19
CA GLY A 154 -12.43 4.06 -1.84
C GLY A 154 -12.72 5.53 -1.64
N TYR A 155 -12.80 5.89 -0.37
CA TYR A 155 -13.07 7.22 0.12
C TYR A 155 -11.88 7.73 0.94
N SER A 156 -11.58 9.02 0.79
CA SER A 156 -10.56 9.71 1.57
C SER A 156 -11.09 11.05 2.06
N TYR A 157 -11.00 11.28 3.35
CA TYR A 157 -11.22 12.57 3.98
C TYR A 157 -9.88 13.27 4.17
N THR A 158 -9.80 14.54 3.81
CA THR A 158 -8.60 15.34 4.04
C THR A 158 -8.93 16.71 4.63
N ARG A 159 -8.00 17.22 5.44
CA ARG A 159 -7.96 18.63 5.80
C ARG A 159 -6.61 19.21 5.43
N TYR A 160 -6.64 20.35 4.74
CA TYR A 160 -5.43 20.99 4.23
C TYR A 160 -5.40 22.49 4.41
N ASP A 161 -4.18 23.00 4.46
CA ASP A 161 -3.83 24.39 4.27
C ASP A 161 -3.34 24.61 2.85
N LYS A 162 -3.77 25.70 2.22
CA LYS A 162 -3.34 26.11 0.88
C LYS A 162 -2.39 27.30 1.00
N PHE A 163 -1.26 27.25 0.29
CA PHE A 163 -0.29 28.32 0.21
C PHE A 163 -0.23 28.89 -1.21
N ARG A 164 -0.04 30.21 -1.33
CA ARG A 164 -0.14 30.95 -2.60
C ARG A 164 0.85 30.50 -3.66
N CYS A 165 2.02 30.01 -3.25
CA CYS A 165 3.04 29.50 -4.17
C CYS A 165 3.88 28.41 -3.49
N THR A 166 4.64 27.66 -4.27
CA THR A 166 5.43 26.50 -3.80
C THR A 166 6.53 26.86 -2.79
N GLY A 167 7.15 28.03 -2.95
CA GLY A 167 8.17 28.58 -2.04
C GLY A 167 7.66 29.64 -1.06
N CYS A 168 6.42 30.13 -1.23
CA CYS A 168 5.88 31.25 -0.48
C CYS A 168 5.22 30.75 0.82
N GLY A 169 5.67 31.22 1.98
CA GLY A 169 5.07 30.88 3.27
C GLY A 169 3.65 31.44 3.51
N LYS A 170 3.09 32.23 2.58
CA LYS A 170 1.78 32.88 2.77
C LYS A 170 0.63 31.88 2.58
N LYS A 171 -0.01 31.51 3.70
CA LYS A 171 -1.24 30.71 3.74
C LYS A 171 -2.42 31.53 3.19
N VAL A 172 -3.21 30.94 2.31
CA VAL A 172 -4.38 31.53 1.65
C VAL A 172 -5.67 30.88 2.13
N GLU A 173 -5.62 29.58 2.42
CA GLU A 173 -6.73 28.85 3.01
C GLU A 173 -6.21 28.00 4.16
N THR A 174 -7.01 27.88 5.22
CA THR A 174 -6.65 27.16 6.43
C THR A 174 -7.67 26.06 6.69
N ASN A 175 -7.18 24.85 6.99
CA ASN A 175 -7.99 23.74 7.49
C ASN A 175 -9.25 23.46 6.63
N LYS A 176 -9.13 23.52 5.31
CA LYS A 176 -10.23 23.27 4.38
C LYS A 176 -10.53 21.78 4.33
N PRO A 177 -11.78 21.36 4.59
CA PRO A 177 -12.19 19.97 4.43
C PRO A 177 -12.36 19.64 2.94
N HIS A 178 -11.99 18.43 2.56
CA HIS A 178 -12.30 17.89 1.24
C HIS A 178 -12.53 16.39 1.33
N HIS A 179 -13.47 15.94 0.50
CA HIS A 179 -13.95 14.58 0.42
C HIS A 179 -13.60 14.06 -0.97
N TYR A 180 -12.82 12.99 -1.01
CA TYR A 180 -12.42 12.33 -2.24
C TYR A 180 -13.05 10.95 -2.29
N VAL A 181 -13.64 10.61 -3.43
CA VAL A 181 -14.09 9.26 -3.76
C VAL A 181 -13.45 8.91 -5.07
N GLY A 182 -12.73 7.79 -5.15
CA GLY A 182 -11.96 7.46 -6.33
C GLY A 182 -10.98 6.32 -6.13
N PRO A 183 -10.06 6.12 -7.10
CA PRO A 183 -8.93 5.22 -6.92
C PRO A 183 -8.11 5.61 -5.68
N THR A 184 -8.04 4.71 -4.70
CA THR A 184 -7.26 4.89 -3.46
C THR A 184 -6.04 3.97 -3.41
N LYS A 185 -5.94 3.02 -4.35
CA LYS A 185 -4.80 2.14 -4.50
C LYS A 185 -4.57 1.82 -5.97
N ALA A 186 -3.31 1.84 -6.39
CA ALA A 186 -2.86 1.27 -7.65
C ALA A 186 -1.44 0.76 -7.44
N ALA A 187 -1.21 -0.53 -7.68
CA ALA A 187 0.06 -1.14 -7.37
C ALA A 187 0.48 -2.19 -8.40
N ILE A 188 1.79 -2.20 -8.65
CA ILE A 188 2.50 -3.33 -9.25
C ILE A 188 3.55 -3.73 -8.21
N ASN A 189 3.22 -4.72 -7.37
CA ASN A 189 4.10 -5.13 -6.29
C ASN A 189 5.08 -6.19 -6.75
N LEU A 190 6.36 -5.99 -6.47
CA LEU A 190 7.32 -7.06 -6.42
C LEU A 190 7.34 -7.62 -5.00
N VAL A 191 7.10 -8.92 -4.86
CA VAL A 191 6.87 -9.57 -3.58
C VAL A 191 7.87 -10.70 -3.37
N TYR A 192 8.47 -10.74 -2.18
CA TYR A 192 9.36 -11.80 -1.72
C TYR A 192 8.73 -12.54 -0.54
N LEU A 193 8.60 -13.87 -0.64
CA LEU A 193 7.95 -14.74 0.33
C LEU A 193 8.99 -15.53 1.15
N PHE A 194 8.82 -15.58 2.47
CA PHE A 194 9.71 -16.25 3.44
C PHE A 194 9.13 -17.57 3.95
#